data_AF-A0A8T5E2J7-F1
#
_entry.id   AF-A0A8T5E2J7-F1
#
_cell.length_a   1.000
_cell.length_b   1.000
_cell.length_c   1.000
_cell.angle_alpha   90.00
_cell.angle_beta   90.00
_cell.angle_gamma   90.00
#
_symmetry.space_group_name_H-M   'P 1'
#
loop_
_entity.id
_entity.type
_entity.pdbx_description
1 polymer ?
#
loop_
_entity_poly.entity_id
_entity_poly.type
_entity_poly.pdbx_seq_one_letter_code
_entity_poly.pdbx_strand_id
1 'polypeptide(L)'
;MISLSIWILLYVVIGGVVLYYSNYQPFPEIGGKYGWLLISFGVVFWISSTAPRETMEEIPALISTFLGGLGVIFGVRHMVITKHDVILAPFSGVLFCIGSIDLLTKNWISVTSTEQIISFIIASLIITLEIYLAFRGLVIGVPGISWSKSGLRQINRGLIYGDNGAIAHFEKSWDMNDPWLNAMSHAVLILIYDKIGNKVEKERHLIELEKGGGWNAVDKSWTDAIKKSLTDISL
;
A
#
# COMPACT_ATOMS: atom_id res chain seq x y z
N MET A 1 3.39 6.52 30.19
CA MET A 1 2.20 6.72 29.35
C MET A 1 2.46 7.83 28.38
N ILE A 2 2.04 7.65 27.12
CA ILE A 2 2.22 8.64 26.07
C ILE A 2 1.23 9.79 26.30
N SER A 3 1.73 11.04 26.29
CA SER A 3 0.86 12.21 26.46
C SER A 3 -0.04 12.43 25.25
N LEU A 4 -1.20 13.05 25.46
CA LEU A 4 -2.17 13.32 24.39
C LEU A 4 -1.54 14.13 23.23
N SER A 5 -0.65 15.07 23.53
CA SER A 5 0.08 15.85 22.52
C SER A 5 0.94 14.97 21.60
N ILE A 6 1.60 13.94 22.17
CA ILE A 6 2.40 13.00 21.38
C ILE A 6 1.49 12.12 20.52
N TRP A 7 0.34 11.68 21.04
CA TRP A 7 -0.66 10.96 20.24
C TRP A 7 -1.16 11.77 19.05
N ILE A 8 -1.47 13.04 19.26
CA ILE A 8 -1.89 13.92 18.16
C ILE A 8 -0.79 14.03 17.09
N LEU A 9 0.44 14.28 17.51
CA LEU A 9 1.59 14.35 16.60
C LEU A 9 1.76 13.04 15.82
N LEU A 10 1.67 11.90 16.51
CA LEU A 10 1.80 10.57 15.91
C LEU A 10 0.75 10.34 14.82
N TYR A 11 -0.52 10.63 15.09
CA TYR A 11 -1.59 10.45 14.10
C TYR A 11 -1.42 11.37 12.88
N VAL A 12 -1.03 12.62 13.09
CA VAL A 12 -0.81 13.59 12.00
C VAL A 12 0.41 13.18 11.17
N VAL A 13 1.51 12.78 11.80
CA VAL A 13 2.74 12.37 11.11
C VAL A 13 2.52 11.07 10.33
N ILE A 14 2.00 10.02 10.97
CA ILE A 14 1.74 8.76 10.27
C ILE A 14 0.72 8.98 9.15
N GLY A 15 -0.35 9.73 9.40
CA GLY A 15 -1.34 10.08 8.38
C GLY A 15 -0.72 10.81 7.19
N GLY A 16 0.13 11.81 7.45
CA GLY A 16 0.85 12.55 6.40
C GLY A 16 1.83 11.68 5.61
N VAL A 17 2.59 10.82 6.28
CA VAL A 17 3.51 9.86 5.64
C VAL A 17 2.73 8.89 4.76
N VAL A 18 1.61 8.34 5.24
CA VAL A 18 0.75 7.45 4.45
C VAL A 18 0.21 8.17 3.21
N LEU A 19 -0.28 9.39 3.35
CA LEU A 19 -0.77 10.19 2.21
C LEU A 19 0.34 10.42 1.17
N TYR A 20 1.56 10.72 1.62
CA TYR A 20 2.70 10.91 0.74
C TYR A 20 3.06 9.62 -0.02
N TYR A 21 3.20 8.49 0.69
CA TYR A 21 3.54 7.20 0.09
C TYR A 21 2.44 6.65 -0.80
N SER A 22 1.18 6.99 -0.55
CA SER A 22 0.05 6.54 -1.34
C SER A 22 0.14 6.99 -2.79
N ASN A 23 0.72 8.16 -3.07
CA ASN A 23 0.91 8.65 -4.44
C ASN A 23 1.88 7.79 -5.28
N TYR A 24 2.72 6.99 -4.63
CA TYR A 24 3.64 6.07 -5.29
C TYR A 24 3.08 4.65 -5.41
N GLN A 25 1.86 4.40 -4.92
CA GLN A 25 1.18 3.11 -5.03
C GLN A 25 0.39 3.03 -6.35
N PRO A 26 0.21 1.82 -6.92
CA PRO A 26 -0.61 1.64 -8.13
C PRO A 26 -2.09 1.99 -7.91
N PHE A 27 -2.57 1.87 -6.67
CA PHE A 27 -3.93 2.17 -6.24
C PHE A 27 -3.89 3.16 -5.06
N PRO A 28 -3.70 4.47 -5.34
CA PRO A 28 -3.50 5.49 -4.31
C PRO A 28 -4.72 5.70 -3.41
N GLU A 29 -5.88 5.15 -3.75
CA GLU A 29 -7.12 5.37 -2.99
C GLU A 29 -7.16 4.62 -1.66
N ILE A 30 -6.43 3.50 -1.53
CA ILE A 30 -6.47 2.65 -0.33
C ILE A 30 -5.68 3.31 0.81
N GLY A 31 -4.37 3.49 0.62
CA GLY A 31 -3.52 4.24 1.55
C GLY A 31 -4.05 5.65 1.80
N GLY A 32 -4.50 6.35 0.75
CA GLY A 32 -5.04 7.70 0.84
C GLY A 32 -6.22 7.83 1.83
N LYS A 33 -7.21 6.92 1.73
CA LYS A 33 -8.35 6.91 2.66
C LYS A 33 -7.92 6.65 4.09
N TYR A 34 -6.95 5.75 4.30
CA TYR A 34 -6.43 5.46 5.63
C TYR A 34 -5.65 6.65 6.22
N GLY A 35 -4.81 7.31 5.42
CA GLY A 35 -4.09 8.51 5.85
C GLY A 35 -5.03 9.63 6.30
N TRP A 36 -6.11 9.89 5.55
CA TRP A 36 -7.15 10.84 5.95
C TRP A 36 -7.91 10.43 7.21
N LEU A 37 -8.17 9.13 7.38
CA LEU A 37 -8.78 8.60 8.60
C LEU A 37 -7.89 8.92 9.82
N LEU A 38 -6.58 8.67 9.71
CA LEU A 38 -5.64 8.98 10.79
C LEU A 38 -5.58 10.47 11.12
N ILE A 39 -5.48 11.34 10.10
CA ILE A 39 -5.50 12.79 10.34
C ILE A 39 -6.80 13.22 11.02
N SER A 40 -7.93 12.65 10.63
CA SER A 40 -9.23 12.94 11.25
C SER A 40 -9.24 12.58 12.75
N PHE A 41 -8.69 11.43 13.13
CA PHE A 41 -8.53 11.07 14.55
C PHE A 41 -7.54 11.98 15.28
N GLY A 42 -6.44 12.39 14.64
CA GLY A 42 -5.51 13.39 15.18
C GLY A 42 -6.21 14.72 15.49
N VAL A 43 -7.10 15.18 14.60
CA VAL A 43 -7.92 16.38 14.81
C VAL A 43 -8.92 16.18 15.95
N VAL A 44 -9.56 15.02 16.05
CA VAL A 44 -10.46 14.70 17.18
C VAL A 44 -9.70 14.74 18.51
N PHE A 45 -8.50 14.18 18.59
CA PHE A 45 -7.65 14.26 19.78
C PHE A 45 -7.19 15.69 20.07
N TRP A 46 -6.91 16.49 19.03
CA TRP A 46 -6.59 17.91 19.20
C TRP A 46 -7.76 18.65 19.83
N ILE A 47 -8.98 18.50 19.30
CA ILE A 47 -10.18 19.12 19.86
C ILE A 47 -10.39 18.67 21.32
N SER A 48 -10.23 17.38 21.57
CA SER A 48 -10.33 16.77 22.89
C SER A 48 -9.35 17.37 23.91
N SER A 49 -8.15 17.78 23.48
CA SER A 49 -7.16 18.41 24.37
C SER A 49 -7.58 19.80 24.89
N THR A 50 -8.54 20.45 24.22
CA THR A 50 -9.10 21.75 24.63
C THR A 50 -10.41 21.62 25.42
N ALA A 51 -10.88 20.39 25.67
CA ALA A 51 -12.12 20.15 26.34
C ALA A 51 -12.03 20.48 27.85
N PRO A 52 -13.12 20.99 28.46
CA PRO A 52 -13.14 21.35 29.89
C PRO A 52 -13.10 20.14 30.83
N ARG A 53 -13.30 18.92 30.30
CA ARG A 53 -13.15 17.66 31.05
C ARG A 53 -11.97 16.90 30.47
N GLU A 54 -11.12 16.39 31.35
CA GLU A 54 -10.00 15.56 30.96
C GLU A 54 -10.49 14.28 30.30
N THR A 55 -9.91 13.98 29.15
CA THR A 55 -10.14 12.73 28.43
C THR A 55 -9.36 11.62 29.13
N MET A 56 -9.99 10.45 29.26
CA MET A 56 -9.35 9.28 29.83
C MET A 56 -8.06 8.96 29.06
N GLU A 57 -6.96 8.84 29.80
CA GLU A 57 -5.60 8.73 29.24
C GLU A 57 -5.41 7.49 28.33
N GLU A 58 -6.23 6.45 28.50
CA GLU A 58 -6.18 5.20 27.73
C GLU A 58 -6.86 5.30 26.36
N ILE A 59 -7.73 6.29 26.15
CA ILE A 59 -8.56 6.39 24.94
C ILE A 59 -7.72 6.41 23.66
N PRO A 60 -6.63 7.21 23.54
CA PRO A 60 -5.81 7.21 22.34
C PRO A 60 -5.14 5.85 22.08
N ALA A 61 -4.66 5.18 23.13
CA ALA A 61 -4.03 3.87 23.01
C ALA A 61 -5.02 2.79 22.58
N LEU A 62 -6.23 2.77 23.17
CA LEU A 62 -7.32 1.86 22.79
C LEU A 62 -7.73 2.05 21.32
N ILE A 63 -7.93 3.30 20.89
CA ILE A 63 -8.29 3.61 19.50
C ILE A 63 -7.15 3.21 18.56
N SER A 64 -5.89 3.44 18.94
CA SER A 64 -4.70 3.07 18.16
C SER A 64 -4.59 1.56 17.98
N THR A 65 -4.77 0.79 19.05
CA THR A 65 -4.80 -0.68 19.01
C THR A 65 -5.94 -1.18 18.14
N PHE A 66 -7.14 -0.61 18.27
CA PHE A 66 -8.28 -1.05 17.47
C PHE A 66 -8.14 -0.71 15.98
N LEU A 67 -7.86 0.55 15.65
CA LEU A 67 -7.70 1.00 14.26
C LEU A 67 -6.46 0.40 13.61
N GLY A 68 -5.35 0.33 14.33
CA GLY A 68 -4.12 -0.30 13.87
C GLY A 68 -4.32 -1.79 13.61
N GLY A 69 -4.97 -2.52 14.53
CA GLY A 69 -5.24 -3.95 14.37
C GLY A 69 -6.12 -4.25 13.15
N LEU A 70 -7.22 -3.52 12.97
CA LEU A 70 -8.06 -3.64 11.76
C LEU A 70 -7.29 -3.26 10.50
N GLY A 71 -6.51 -2.18 10.56
CA GLY A 71 -5.67 -1.73 9.45
C GLY A 71 -4.64 -2.78 9.03
N VAL A 72 -4.02 -3.49 9.97
CA VAL A 72 -3.11 -4.61 9.69
C VAL A 72 -3.86 -5.73 8.98
N ILE A 73 -5.04 -6.13 9.45
CA ILE A 73 -5.82 -7.21 8.82
C ILE A 73 -6.16 -6.86 7.36
N PHE A 74 -6.71 -5.67 7.12
CA PHE A 74 -7.05 -5.22 5.76
C PHE A 74 -5.80 -4.99 4.90
N GLY A 75 -4.75 -4.42 5.47
CA GLY A 75 -3.47 -4.19 4.82
C GLY A 75 -2.82 -5.49 4.35
N VAL A 76 -2.76 -6.52 5.21
CA VAL A 76 -2.22 -7.83 4.85
C VAL A 76 -3.05 -8.47 3.75
N ARG A 77 -4.38 -8.37 3.81
CA ARG A 77 -5.25 -8.86 2.72
C ARG A 77 -4.94 -8.14 1.40
N HIS A 78 -4.77 -6.83 1.43
CA HIS A 78 -4.44 -6.05 0.23
C HIS A 78 -3.04 -6.33 -0.32
N MET A 79 -2.07 -6.54 0.57
CA MET A 79 -0.68 -6.82 0.24
C MET A 79 -0.48 -8.25 -0.30
N VAL A 80 -1.13 -9.24 0.30
CA VAL A 80 -0.93 -10.65 -0.02
C VAL A 80 -1.89 -11.14 -1.09
N ILE A 81 -3.19 -10.85 -0.94
CA ILE A 81 -4.24 -11.46 -1.76
C ILE A 81 -4.60 -10.57 -2.94
N THR A 82 -5.05 -9.34 -2.70
CA THR A 82 -5.54 -8.52 -3.82
C THR A 82 -4.40 -7.90 -4.64
N LYS A 83 -3.23 -7.72 -4.02
CA LYS A 83 -2.06 -7.03 -4.60
C LYS A 83 -2.41 -5.60 -5.02
N HIS A 84 -3.05 -4.84 -4.13
CA HIS A 84 -3.44 -3.45 -4.43
C HIS A 84 -2.67 -2.41 -3.63
N ASP A 85 -2.22 -2.76 -2.43
CA ASP A 85 -1.55 -1.82 -1.52
C ASP A 85 -0.59 -2.61 -0.64
N VAL A 86 0.57 -2.02 -0.34
CA VAL A 86 1.60 -2.62 0.52
C VAL A 86 1.97 -1.74 1.72
N ILE A 87 1.43 -0.52 1.81
CA ILE A 87 1.79 0.48 2.82
C ILE A 87 0.81 0.48 4.00
N LEU A 88 -0.45 0.10 3.77
CA LEU A 88 -1.49 0.09 4.80
C LEU A 88 -1.10 -0.83 5.97
N ALA A 89 -0.59 -2.03 5.69
CA ALA A 89 -0.21 -3.00 6.71
C ALA A 89 0.89 -2.47 7.66
N PRO A 90 2.08 -2.03 7.18
CA PRO A 90 3.13 -1.55 8.08
C PRO A 90 2.73 -0.27 8.83
N PHE A 91 2.13 0.73 8.17
CA PHE A 91 1.77 1.95 8.89
C PHE A 91 0.65 1.75 9.93
N SER A 92 -0.30 0.86 9.65
CA SER A 92 -1.29 0.45 10.66
C SER A 92 -0.66 -0.36 11.79
N GLY A 93 0.33 -1.18 11.47
CA GLY A 93 1.02 -2.01 12.43
C GLY A 93 1.92 -1.22 13.38
N VAL A 94 2.58 -0.15 12.92
CA VAL A 94 3.22 0.84 13.81
C VAL A 94 2.23 1.39 14.83
N LEU A 95 1.04 1.82 14.38
CA LEU A 95 0.00 2.35 15.27
C LEU A 95 -0.49 1.28 16.27
N PHE A 96 -0.69 0.05 15.79
CA PHE A 96 -1.06 -1.10 16.61
C PHE A 96 0.00 -1.42 17.68
N CYS A 97 1.28 -1.40 17.31
CA CYS A 97 2.40 -1.63 18.22
C CYS A 97 2.42 -0.59 19.34
N ILE A 98 2.37 0.70 18.98
CA ILE A 98 2.49 1.78 19.95
C ILE A 98 1.28 1.79 20.90
N GLY A 99 0.06 1.62 20.37
CA GLY A 99 -1.15 1.49 21.19
C GLY A 99 -1.09 0.30 22.14
N SER A 100 -0.72 -0.88 21.62
CA SER A 100 -0.68 -2.10 22.43
C SER A 100 0.39 -2.04 23.52
N ILE A 101 1.58 -1.50 23.21
CA ILE A 101 2.65 -1.35 24.20
C ILE A 101 2.27 -0.35 25.29
N ASP A 102 1.64 0.78 24.95
CA ASP A 102 1.20 1.77 25.95
C ASP A 102 0.15 1.15 26.90
N LEU A 103 -0.78 0.35 26.37
CA LEU A 103 -1.76 -0.38 27.20
C LEU A 103 -1.11 -1.47 28.08
N LEU A 104 -0.19 -2.26 27.52
CA LEU A 104 0.49 -3.34 28.24
C LEU A 104 1.43 -2.83 29.34
N THR A 105 1.92 -1.59 29.22
CA THR A 105 2.88 -1.01 30.18
C THR A 105 2.26 -0.06 31.20
N LYS A 106 0.98 0.33 31.05
CA LYS A 106 0.32 1.33 31.90
C LYS A 106 0.51 1.08 33.40
N ASN A 107 0.27 -0.15 33.84
CA ASN A 107 0.30 -0.55 35.25
C ASN A 107 1.48 -1.47 35.57
N TRP A 108 2.59 -1.35 34.83
CA TRP A 108 3.71 -2.29 34.89
C TRP A 108 4.21 -2.58 36.30
N ILE A 109 4.30 -1.56 37.16
CA ILE A 109 4.82 -1.69 38.53
C ILE A 109 3.81 -2.39 39.47
N SER A 110 2.51 -2.25 39.20
CA SER A 110 1.44 -2.75 40.07
C SER A 110 0.89 -4.13 39.68
N VAL A 111 1.29 -4.66 38.52
CA VAL A 111 0.88 -6.00 38.07
C VAL A 111 1.78 -7.10 38.62
N THR A 112 1.26 -8.32 38.65
CA THR A 112 2.01 -9.49 39.10
C THR A 112 3.15 -9.85 38.13
N SER A 113 4.18 -10.55 38.61
CA SER A 113 5.30 -10.98 37.76
C SER A 113 4.86 -11.84 36.57
N THR A 114 3.80 -12.63 36.74
CA THR A 114 3.22 -13.44 35.65
C THR A 114 2.62 -12.55 34.56
N GLU A 115 1.85 -11.52 34.92
CA GLU A 115 1.27 -10.57 33.98
C GLU A 115 2.34 -9.76 33.24
N GLN A 116 3.43 -9.38 33.92
CA GLN A 116 4.59 -8.73 33.30
C GLN A 116 5.23 -9.62 32.22
N ILE A 117 5.44 -10.91 32.52
CA ILE A 117 6.03 -11.86 31.57
C ILE A 117 5.12 -12.06 30.36
N ILE A 118 3.81 -12.23 30.56
CA ILE A 118 2.84 -12.38 29.47
C ILE A 118 2.83 -11.12 28.60
N SER A 119 2.79 -9.94 29.22
CA SER A 119 2.79 -8.65 28.52
C SER A 119 4.07 -8.47 27.70
N PHE A 120 5.23 -8.88 28.24
CA PHE A 120 6.50 -8.85 27.53
C PHE A 120 6.52 -9.78 26.31
N ILE A 121 6.00 -11.01 26.45
CA ILE A 121 5.91 -11.97 25.34
C ILE A 121 5.01 -11.42 24.23
N ILE A 122 3.83 -10.88 24.59
CA ILE A 122 2.89 -10.29 23.63
C ILE A 122 3.53 -9.09 22.92
N ALA A 123 4.14 -8.17 23.65
CA ALA A 123 4.82 -7.01 23.07
C ALA A 123 5.94 -7.42 22.11
N SER A 124 6.74 -8.40 22.49
CA SER A 124 7.83 -8.94 21.64
C SER A 124 7.30 -9.56 20.35
N LEU A 125 6.20 -10.32 20.42
CA LEU A 125 5.55 -10.90 19.26
C LEU A 125 5.03 -9.82 18.31
N ILE A 126 4.35 -8.81 18.86
CA ILE A 126 3.77 -7.69 18.09
C ILE A 126 4.88 -6.93 17.34
N ILE A 127 5.98 -6.60 18.02
CA ILE A 127 7.12 -5.90 17.40
C ILE A 127 7.76 -6.77 16.31
N THR A 128 7.92 -8.07 16.54
CA THR A 128 8.52 -8.98 15.55
C THR A 128 7.67 -9.08 14.28
N LEU A 129 6.34 -9.18 14.45
CA LEU A 129 5.39 -9.18 13.34
C LEU A 129 5.43 -7.85 12.58
N GLU A 130 5.55 -6.73 13.28
CA GLU A 130 5.65 -5.42 12.64
C GLU A 130 6.93 -5.26 11.82
N ILE A 131 8.07 -5.73 12.33
CA ILE A 131 9.33 -5.75 11.56
C ILE A 131 9.13 -6.53 10.26
N TYR A 132 8.49 -7.70 10.32
CA TYR A 132 8.17 -8.47 9.12
C TYR A 132 7.28 -7.70 8.13
N LEU A 133 6.24 -7.00 8.61
CA LEU A 133 5.36 -6.20 7.76
C LEU A 133 6.10 -5.01 7.14
N ALA A 134 6.96 -4.33 7.89
CA ALA A 134 7.79 -3.23 7.39
C ALA A 134 8.72 -3.70 6.27
N PHE A 135 9.41 -4.83 6.44
CA PHE A 135 10.24 -5.40 5.37
C PHE A 135 9.41 -5.80 4.15
N ARG A 136 8.30 -6.51 4.36
CA ARG A 136 7.48 -7.00 3.25
C ARG A 136 6.79 -5.86 2.49
N GLY A 137 6.30 -4.85 3.19
CA GLY A 137 5.56 -3.75 2.61
C GLY A 137 6.45 -2.66 2.04
N LEU A 138 7.45 -2.20 2.80
CA LEU A 138 8.24 -1.01 2.46
C LEU A 138 9.55 -1.35 1.74
N VAL A 139 10.19 -2.49 2.04
CA VAL A 139 11.49 -2.86 1.45
C VAL A 139 11.32 -3.70 0.19
N ILE A 140 10.52 -4.77 0.25
CA ILE A 140 10.19 -5.56 -0.95
C ILE A 140 9.30 -4.73 -1.89
N GLY A 141 8.40 -3.94 -1.31
CA GLY A 141 7.60 -2.98 -2.07
C GLY A 141 6.46 -3.63 -2.87
N VAL A 142 6.06 -2.92 -3.91
CA VAL A 142 4.89 -3.26 -4.72
C VAL A 142 5.26 -4.30 -5.78
N PRO A 143 4.56 -5.43 -5.88
CA PRO A 143 4.84 -6.43 -6.90
C PRO A 143 4.43 -5.93 -8.28
N GLY A 144 5.16 -6.35 -9.34
CA GLY A 144 4.91 -5.90 -10.71
C GLY A 144 3.47 -6.14 -11.16
N ILE A 145 2.84 -7.23 -10.71
CA ILE A 145 1.45 -7.56 -11.06
C ILE A 145 0.45 -6.49 -10.60
N SER A 146 0.75 -5.77 -9.52
CA SER A 146 -0.10 -4.67 -9.03
C SER A 146 -0.10 -3.50 -10.01
N TRP A 147 1.08 -3.17 -10.54
CA TRP A 147 1.24 -2.16 -11.59
C TRP A 147 0.54 -2.57 -12.89
N SER A 148 0.65 -3.84 -13.31
CA SER A 148 -0.05 -4.35 -14.51
C SER A 148 -1.58 -4.29 -14.37
N LYS A 149 -2.12 -4.66 -13.19
CA LYS A 149 -3.55 -4.50 -12.88
C LYS A 149 -4.01 -3.04 -12.95
N SER A 150 -3.21 -2.13 -12.39
CA SER A 150 -3.52 -0.70 -12.44
C SER A 150 -3.44 -0.16 -13.88
N GLY A 151 -2.44 -0.57 -14.66
CA GLY A 151 -2.31 -0.22 -16.08
C GLY A 151 -3.54 -0.62 -16.90
N LEU A 152 -4.05 -1.85 -16.72
CA LEU A 152 -5.28 -2.29 -17.38
C LEU A 152 -6.50 -1.44 -16.98
N ARG A 153 -6.60 -1.07 -15.69
CA ARG A 153 -7.64 -0.15 -15.22
C ARG A 153 -7.53 1.23 -15.88
N GLN A 154 -6.32 1.74 -16.14
CA GLN A 154 -6.14 3.02 -16.82
C GLN A 154 -6.48 2.95 -18.32
N ILE A 155 -6.15 1.84 -19.00
CA ILE A 155 -6.61 1.60 -20.39
C ILE A 155 -8.13 1.67 -20.43
N ASN A 156 -8.83 0.93 -19.56
CA ASN A 156 -10.29 0.92 -19.50
C ASN A 156 -10.90 2.29 -19.17
N ARG A 157 -10.11 3.22 -18.62
CA ARG A 157 -10.51 4.61 -18.33
C ARG A 157 -10.17 5.58 -19.45
N GLY A 158 -9.50 5.14 -20.51
CA GLY A 158 -8.98 5.99 -21.57
C GLY A 158 -7.76 6.83 -21.15
N LEU A 159 -7.16 6.57 -19.98
CA LEU A 159 -6.02 7.31 -19.46
C LEU A 159 -4.72 6.63 -19.88
N ILE A 160 -4.20 7.01 -21.06
CA ILE A 160 -2.99 6.39 -21.62
C ILE A 160 -1.71 7.12 -21.19
N TYR A 161 -1.74 8.46 -21.18
CA TYR A 161 -0.58 9.31 -20.95
C TYR A 161 -0.50 9.84 -19.51
N GLY A 162 0.69 10.33 -19.13
CA GLY A 162 1.00 10.94 -17.83
C GLY A 162 1.50 9.93 -16.79
N ASP A 163 1.92 10.44 -15.62
CA ASP A 163 2.53 9.63 -14.55
C ASP A 163 1.58 8.56 -13.97
N ASN A 164 0.28 8.80 -14.10
CA ASN A 164 -0.81 7.90 -13.72
C ASN A 164 -1.49 7.25 -14.94
N GLY A 165 -0.89 7.38 -16.13
CA GLY A 165 -1.38 6.80 -17.38
C GLY A 165 -0.96 5.35 -17.55
N ALA A 166 -1.68 4.61 -18.39
CA ALA A 166 -1.43 3.20 -18.65
C ALA A 166 0.04 2.89 -18.98
N ILE A 167 0.70 3.73 -19.80
CA ILE A 167 2.11 3.55 -20.18
C ILE A 167 3.00 3.51 -18.93
N ALA A 168 2.92 4.54 -18.07
CA ALA A 168 3.73 4.63 -16.87
C ALA A 168 3.50 3.48 -15.89
N HIS A 169 2.27 2.94 -15.83
CA HIS A 169 1.98 1.76 -15.01
C HIS A 169 2.60 0.48 -15.59
N PHE A 170 2.51 0.24 -16.91
CA PHE A 170 3.14 -0.94 -17.52
C PHE A 170 4.67 -0.85 -17.56
N GLU A 171 5.25 0.35 -17.58
CA GLU A 171 6.68 0.56 -17.40
C GLU A 171 7.18 0.33 -15.97
N LYS A 172 6.28 0.17 -14.99
CA LYS A 172 6.61 -0.16 -13.60
C LYS A 172 6.28 -1.60 -13.23
N SER A 173 5.66 -2.38 -14.13
CA SER A 173 5.17 -3.73 -13.85
C SER A 173 6.19 -4.85 -14.01
N TRP A 174 7.48 -4.52 -14.02
CA TRP A 174 8.54 -5.52 -14.13
C TRP A 174 8.65 -6.36 -12.86
N ASP A 175 8.87 -7.65 -13.03
CA ASP A 175 9.14 -8.59 -11.94
C ASP A 175 10.32 -9.50 -12.30
N MET A 176 11.26 -9.63 -11.36
CA MET A 176 12.41 -10.52 -11.52
C MET A 176 12.05 -11.98 -11.28
N ASN A 177 11.05 -12.24 -10.44
CA ASN A 177 10.64 -13.60 -10.09
C ASN A 177 9.66 -14.18 -11.11
N ASP A 178 8.95 -13.31 -11.83
CA ASP A 178 7.91 -13.66 -12.79
C ASP A 178 8.22 -13.09 -14.19
N PRO A 179 9.15 -13.70 -14.96
CA PRO A 179 9.54 -13.19 -16.29
C PRO A 179 8.40 -13.09 -17.30
N TRP A 180 7.36 -13.92 -17.15
CA TRP A 180 6.15 -13.87 -17.97
C TRP A 180 5.43 -12.52 -17.88
N LEU A 181 5.49 -11.85 -16.71
CA LEU A 181 4.87 -10.56 -16.51
C LEU A 181 5.58 -9.45 -17.31
N ASN A 182 6.90 -9.57 -17.48
CA ASN A 182 7.70 -8.65 -18.29
C ASN A 182 7.28 -8.76 -19.76
N ALA A 183 7.16 -9.98 -20.29
CA ALA A 183 6.67 -10.21 -21.64
C ALA A 183 5.26 -9.65 -21.85
N MET A 184 4.35 -9.88 -20.90
CA MET A 184 2.99 -9.32 -20.97
C MET A 184 2.97 -7.79 -20.94
N SER A 185 3.83 -7.16 -20.14
CA SER A 185 3.92 -5.70 -20.03
C SER A 185 4.45 -5.09 -21.33
N HIS A 186 5.51 -5.66 -21.91
CA HIS A 186 6.03 -5.25 -23.22
C HIS A 186 5.00 -5.43 -24.34
N ALA A 187 4.27 -6.54 -24.36
CA ALA A 187 3.20 -6.76 -25.34
C ALA A 187 2.12 -5.66 -25.27
N VAL A 188 1.72 -5.23 -24.07
CA VAL A 188 0.77 -4.11 -23.93
C VAL A 188 1.36 -2.80 -24.43
N LEU A 189 2.60 -2.48 -24.06
CA LEU A 189 3.27 -1.24 -24.50
C LEU A 189 3.38 -1.19 -26.03
N ILE A 190 3.70 -2.31 -26.69
CA ILE A 190 3.72 -2.41 -28.15
C ILE A 190 2.34 -2.09 -28.74
N LEU A 191 1.26 -2.66 -28.19
CA LEU A 191 -0.10 -2.42 -28.68
C LEU A 191 -0.54 -0.97 -28.48
N ILE A 192 -0.16 -0.35 -27.36
CA ILE A 192 -0.42 1.07 -27.09
C ILE A 192 0.34 1.94 -28.11
N TYR A 193 1.64 1.75 -28.25
CA TYR A 193 2.46 2.58 -29.14
C TYR A 193 2.14 2.38 -30.62
N ASP A 194 1.72 1.17 -31.02
CA ASP A 194 1.22 0.91 -32.36
C ASP A 194 -0.05 1.73 -32.65
N LYS A 195 -0.99 1.79 -31.71
CA LYS A 195 -2.19 2.61 -31.83
C LYS A 195 -1.90 4.11 -31.86
N ILE A 196 -0.91 4.58 -31.11
CA ILE A 196 -0.46 5.98 -31.10
C ILE A 196 0.33 6.34 -32.38
N GLY A 197 0.87 5.34 -33.09
CA GLY A 197 1.73 5.54 -34.26
C GLY A 197 3.20 5.83 -33.90
N ASN A 198 3.61 5.62 -32.64
CA ASN A 198 5.00 5.80 -32.22
C ASN A 198 5.83 4.55 -32.55
N LYS A 199 6.46 4.57 -33.73
CA LYS A 199 7.28 3.45 -34.21
C LYS A 199 8.56 3.22 -33.40
N VAL A 200 9.13 4.26 -32.78
CA VAL A 200 10.41 4.17 -32.07
C VAL A 200 10.26 3.36 -30.78
N GLU A 201 9.33 3.75 -29.91
CA GLU A 201 9.10 3.01 -28.66
C GLU A 201 8.49 1.63 -28.90
N LYS A 202 7.69 1.49 -29.96
CA LYS A 202 7.20 0.18 -30.41
C LYS A 202 8.35 -0.78 -30.71
N GLU A 203 9.32 -0.36 -31.52
CA GLU A 203 10.47 -1.20 -31.90
C GLU A 203 11.31 -1.55 -30.67
N ARG A 204 11.53 -0.59 -29.78
CA ARG A 204 12.25 -0.80 -28.51
C ARG A 204 11.62 -1.91 -27.68
N HIS A 205 10.31 -1.87 -27.47
CA HIS A 205 9.62 -2.90 -26.69
C HIS A 205 9.49 -4.22 -27.43
N LEU A 206 9.46 -4.21 -28.77
CA LEU A 206 9.50 -5.42 -29.58
C LEU A 206 10.83 -6.18 -29.37
N ILE A 207 11.96 -5.47 -29.38
CA ILE A 207 13.27 -6.07 -29.09
C ILE A 207 13.30 -6.72 -27.70
N GLU A 208 12.77 -6.05 -26.68
CA GLU A 208 12.71 -6.60 -25.32
C GLU A 208 11.75 -7.80 -25.21
N LEU A 209 10.61 -7.76 -25.92
CA LEU A 209 9.69 -8.89 -25.97
C LEU A 209 10.33 -10.12 -26.61
N GLU A 210 11.08 -9.94 -27.71
CA GLU A 210 11.79 -11.04 -28.38
C GLU A 210 12.84 -11.68 -27.46
N LYS A 211 13.55 -10.89 -26.64
CA LYS A 211 14.44 -11.43 -25.59
C LYS A 211 13.69 -12.27 -24.56
N GLY A 212 12.42 -11.93 -24.29
CA GLY A 212 11.53 -12.62 -23.35
C GLY A 212 10.78 -13.83 -23.92
N GLY A 213 11.10 -14.27 -25.15
CA GLY A 213 10.42 -15.40 -25.82
C GLY A 213 9.38 -14.98 -26.86
N GLY A 214 9.31 -13.70 -27.19
CA GLY A 214 8.48 -13.15 -28.26
C GLY A 214 6.98 -13.24 -27.95
N TRP A 215 6.16 -13.05 -28.99
CA TRP A 215 4.70 -13.13 -28.87
C TRP A 215 4.19 -14.51 -28.43
N ASN A 216 4.97 -15.57 -28.65
CA ASN A 216 4.61 -16.93 -28.23
C ASN A 216 4.65 -17.11 -26.69
N ALA A 217 5.38 -16.26 -25.98
CA ALA A 217 5.43 -16.25 -24.52
C ALA A 217 4.20 -15.56 -23.88
N VAL A 218 3.38 -14.87 -24.69
CA VAL A 218 2.24 -14.09 -24.22
C VAL A 218 0.94 -14.80 -24.62
N ASP A 219 0.06 -14.98 -23.64
CA ASP A 219 -1.23 -15.60 -23.90
C ASP A 219 -2.08 -14.73 -24.87
N LYS A 220 -2.68 -15.38 -25.87
CA LYS A 220 -3.48 -14.68 -26.88
C LYS A 220 -4.68 -13.96 -26.27
N SER A 221 -5.33 -14.55 -25.27
CA SER A 221 -6.48 -13.93 -24.58
C SER A 221 -6.12 -12.60 -23.92
N TRP A 222 -4.88 -12.46 -23.43
CA TRP A 222 -4.36 -11.20 -22.91
C TRP A 222 -4.27 -10.14 -24.00
N THR A 223 -3.64 -10.47 -25.14
CA THR A 223 -3.49 -9.52 -26.24
C THR A 223 -4.84 -9.11 -26.85
N ASP A 224 -5.80 -10.03 -26.92
CA ASP A 224 -7.14 -9.77 -27.44
C ASP A 224 -7.94 -8.87 -26.48
N ALA A 225 -7.85 -9.11 -25.17
CA ALA A 225 -8.47 -8.25 -24.17
C ALA A 225 -7.93 -6.81 -24.22
N ILE A 226 -6.62 -6.66 -24.39
CA ILE A 226 -5.98 -5.34 -24.50
C ILE A 226 -6.39 -4.65 -25.80
N LYS A 227 -6.35 -5.34 -26.94
CA LYS A 227 -6.79 -4.78 -28.23
C LYS A 227 -8.23 -4.31 -28.17
N LYS A 228 -9.13 -5.09 -27.57
CA LYS A 228 -10.53 -4.71 -27.38
C LYS A 228 -10.66 -3.47 -26.48
N SER A 229 -9.93 -3.44 -25.38
CA SER A 229 -9.94 -2.30 -24.46
C SER A 229 -9.38 -1.04 -25.14
N LEU A 230 -8.40 -1.21 -26.03
CA LEU A 230 -7.85 -0.12 -26.83
C LEU A 230 -8.82 0.34 -27.91
N THR A 231 -9.52 -0.54 -28.65
CA THR A 231 -10.44 -0.12 -29.73
C THR A 231 -11.52 0.84 -29.28
N ASP A 232 -11.96 0.71 -28.03
CA ASP A 232 -13.01 1.55 -27.44
C ASP A 232 -12.53 2.99 -27.12
N ILE A 233 -11.22 3.24 -27.19
CA ILE A 233 -10.60 4.53 -26.88
C ILE A 233 -10.33 5.30 -28.18
N SER A 234 -10.76 6.56 -28.27
CA SER A 234 -10.25 7.48 -29.29
C SER A 234 -8.94 8.08 -28.77
N LEU A 235 -7.82 7.73 -29.42
CA LEU A 235 -6.48 8.25 -29.12
C LEU A 235 -6.03 9.20 -30.23
#